data_AF-A0A9E0LM74-F1
#
_entry.id   AF-A0A9E0LM74-F1
#
_cell.length_a   1.000
_cell.length_b   1.000
_cell.length_c   1.000
_cell.angle_alpha   90.00
_cell.angle_beta   90.00
_cell.angle_gamma   90.00
#
_symmetry.space_group_name_H-M   'P 1'
#
loop_
_entity.id
_entity.type
_entity.pdbx_description
1 polymer ?
#
loop_
_entity_poly.entity_id
_entity_poly.type
_entity_poly.pdbx_seq_one_letter_code
_entity_poly.pdbx_strand_id
1 'polypeptide(L)'
;MLRPERYKLADQSEEPFDRQTIVTVSIAIEALLLLATTAWCYFGEIDLRALFKFNLATLLWGISAGLAISTINMAILYLSQKLAHRLFIFQSMHDLLKHEMIPIFGQLTFADSVLLSLASGFCEEVFFRGVVEASGGIATSSICFGLAHLPSFYYYPYALWAFGVGLVMSFLMASTGSIFAPVAAHALVNLISINVLRYIKT
;
A
#
# COMPACT_ATOMS: atom_id res chain seq x y z
N MET A 1 -27.78 -42.84 -3.06
CA MET A 1 -27.09 -41.54 -3.21
C MET A 1 -25.71 -41.67 -2.58
N LEU A 2 -24.68 -41.80 -3.41
CA LEU A 2 -23.30 -41.97 -2.98
C LEU A 2 -22.73 -40.59 -2.63
N ARG A 3 -22.14 -40.49 -1.44
CA ARG A 3 -21.43 -39.29 -0.95
C ARG A 3 -20.20 -39.08 -1.84
N PRO A 4 -19.99 -37.91 -2.46
CA PRO A 4 -18.79 -37.71 -3.26
C PRO A 4 -17.57 -37.75 -2.34
N GLU A 5 -16.61 -38.56 -2.75
CA GLU A 5 -15.33 -38.78 -2.09
C GLU A 5 -14.61 -37.45 -1.87
N ARG A 6 -14.06 -37.29 -0.65
CA ARG A 6 -13.12 -36.23 -0.35
C ARG A 6 -11.93 -36.39 -1.30
N TYR A 7 -11.89 -35.57 -2.34
CA TYR A 7 -10.68 -35.30 -3.09
C TYR A 7 -9.68 -34.73 -2.08
N LYS A 8 -8.76 -35.58 -1.60
CA LYS A 8 -7.54 -35.13 -0.93
C LYS A 8 -6.76 -34.37 -1.99
N LEU A 9 -7.01 -33.06 -2.12
CA LEU A 9 -6.00 -32.17 -2.66
C LEU A 9 -4.77 -32.37 -1.78
N ALA A 10 -3.69 -32.80 -2.40
CA ALA A 10 -2.40 -32.82 -1.76
C ALA A 10 -2.18 -31.46 -1.10
N ASP A 11 -1.84 -31.49 0.18
CA ASP A 11 -1.23 -30.39 0.90
C ASP A 11 0.15 -30.13 0.28
N GLN A 12 0.15 -29.59 -0.92
CA GLN A 12 1.27 -28.86 -1.46
C GLN A 12 1.08 -27.45 -0.96
N SER A 13 1.38 -27.22 0.32
CA SER A 13 1.74 -25.89 0.77
C SER A 13 2.95 -25.51 -0.07
N GLU A 14 2.73 -24.80 -1.19
CA GLU A 14 3.81 -24.04 -1.82
C GLU A 14 4.44 -23.25 -0.67
N GLU A 15 5.70 -23.52 -0.36
CA GLU A 15 6.35 -22.77 0.69
C GLU A 15 6.27 -21.30 0.31
N PRO A 16 5.79 -20.42 1.21
CA PRO A 16 5.77 -19.00 0.92
C PRO A 16 7.16 -18.56 0.48
N PHE A 17 7.23 -17.68 -0.54
CA PHE A 17 8.49 -17.12 -1.05
C PHE A 17 9.40 -16.77 0.11
N ASP A 18 10.69 -17.11 0.05
CA ASP A 18 11.57 -16.82 1.18
C ASP A 18 11.67 -15.30 1.43
N ARG A 19 11.97 -14.92 2.67
CA ARG A 19 12.07 -13.52 3.11
C ARG A 19 12.98 -12.68 2.20
N GLN A 20 14.12 -13.22 1.78
CA GLN A 20 15.09 -12.47 0.97
C GLN A 20 14.52 -12.20 -0.43
N THR A 21 13.82 -13.17 -1.02
CA THR A 21 13.11 -12.99 -2.29
C THR A 21 12.08 -11.88 -2.18
N ILE A 22 11.24 -11.86 -1.13
CA ILE A 22 10.23 -10.81 -0.94
C ILE A 22 10.87 -9.43 -0.87
N VAL A 23 11.87 -9.24 0.01
CA VAL A 23 12.53 -7.95 0.18
C VAL A 23 13.20 -7.51 -1.12
N THR A 24 13.88 -8.43 -1.82
CA THR A 24 14.59 -8.12 -3.07
C THR A 24 13.62 -7.70 -4.16
N VAL A 25 12.51 -8.44 -4.35
CA VAL A 25 11.50 -8.13 -5.36
C VAL A 25 10.80 -6.82 -5.04
N SER A 26 10.40 -6.58 -3.78
CA SER A 26 9.79 -5.31 -3.39
C SER A 26 10.71 -4.13 -3.68
N ILE A 27 11.99 -4.20 -3.28
CA ILE A 27 12.96 -3.13 -3.56
C ILE A 27 13.21 -2.97 -5.07
N ALA A 28 13.24 -4.05 -5.84
CA ALA A 28 13.38 -3.98 -7.28
C ALA A 28 12.18 -3.27 -7.93
N ILE A 29 10.95 -3.53 -7.47
CA ILE A 29 9.74 -2.83 -7.92
C ILE A 29 9.84 -1.33 -7.64
N GLU A 30 10.22 -0.94 -6.41
CA GLU A 30 10.38 0.48 -6.05
C GLU A 30 11.46 1.18 -6.90
N ALA A 31 12.59 0.50 -7.12
CA ALA A 31 13.68 1.04 -7.94
C ALA A 31 13.26 1.21 -9.41
N LEU A 32 12.52 0.24 -9.96
CA LEU A 32 11.97 0.34 -11.32
C LEU A 32 10.93 1.44 -11.42
N LEU A 33 10.08 1.62 -10.40
CA LEU A 33 9.11 2.71 -10.36
C LEU A 33 9.81 4.08 -10.33
N LEU A 34 10.87 4.22 -9.55
CA LEU A 34 11.65 5.46 -9.49
C LEU A 34 12.42 5.72 -10.80
N LEU A 35 12.89 4.67 -11.48
CA LEU A 35 13.49 4.78 -12.81
C LEU A 35 12.45 5.26 -13.85
N ALA A 36 11.26 4.66 -13.85
CA ALA A 36 10.15 5.08 -14.71
C ALA A 36 9.72 6.52 -14.42
N THR A 37 9.65 6.89 -13.14
CA THR A 37 9.41 8.27 -12.69
C THR A 37 10.46 9.22 -13.28
N THR A 38 11.74 8.88 -13.16
CA THR A 38 12.85 9.71 -13.66
C THR A 38 12.77 9.90 -15.18
N ALA A 39 12.51 8.82 -15.92
CA ALA A 39 12.32 8.88 -17.37
C ALA A 39 11.13 9.76 -17.75
N TRP A 40 10.00 9.62 -17.04
CA TRP A 40 8.81 10.44 -17.30
C TRP A 40 9.08 11.92 -16.98
N CYS A 41 9.72 12.25 -15.86
CA CYS A 41 10.11 13.63 -15.55
C CYS A 41 10.99 14.23 -16.65
N TYR A 42 11.92 13.45 -17.20
CA TYR A 42 12.79 13.89 -18.29
C TYR A 42 12.01 14.17 -19.58
N PHE A 43 11.18 13.24 -20.05
CA PHE A 43 10.42 13.40 -21.30
C PHE A 43 9.22 14.34 -21.19
N GLY A 44 8.63 14.45 -20.00
CA GLY A 44 7.51 15.34 -19.71
C GLY A 44 7.92 16.74 -19.22
N GLU A 45 9.23 17.03 -19.15
CA GLU A 45 9.78 18.29 -18.66
C GLU A 45 9.23 18.71 -17.27
N ILE A 46 9.00 17.72 -16.40
CA ILE A 46 8.41 17.93 -15.07
C ILE A 46 9.51 18.23 -14.05
N ASP A 47 9.52 19.44 -13.48
CA ASP A 47 10.42 19.80 -12.39
C ASP A 47 9.82 19.49 -11.01
N LEU A 48 10.37 18.46 -10.35
CA LEU A 48 9.95 18.07 -9.00
C LEU A 48 10.61 18.89 -7.89
N ARG A 49 11.63 19.70 -8.15
CA ARG A 49 12.43 20.38 -7.10
C ARG A 49 11.56 21.24 -6.19
N ALA A 50 10.56 21.89 -6.75
CA ALA A 50 9.62 22.73 -6.01
C ALA A 50 8.79 21.96 -4.96
N LEU A 51 8.70 20.64 -5.09
CA LEU A 51 7.95 19.75 -4.20
C LEU A 51 8.77 19.29 -2.99
N PHE A 52 10.11 19.31 -3.08
CA PHE A 52 11.02 18.87 -2.03
C PHE A 52 11.30 19.98 -1.01
N LYS A 53 10.24 20.51 -0.40
CA LYS A 53 10.33 21.54 0.64
C LYS A 53 10.18 20.91 2.01
N PHE A 54 11.30 20.67 2.69
CA PHE A 54 11.26 20.13 4.05
C PHE A 54 10.79 21.18 5.06
N ASN A 55 9.85 20.79 5.92
CA ASN A 55 9.41 21.58 7.07
C ASN A 55 8.88 20.61 8.13
N LEU A 56 9.21 20.84 9.40
CA LEU A 56 8.70 20.03 10.50
C LEU A 56 7.16 20.00 10.54
N ALA A 57 6.51 21.12 10.21
CA ALA A 57 5.05 21.18 10.16
C ALA A 57 4.48 20.23 9.08
N THR A 58 5.10 20.13 7.90
CA THR A 58 4.62 19.25 6.83
C THR A 58 4.82 17.78 7.20
N LEU A 59 5.92 17.46 7.88
CA LEU A 59 6.15 16.14 8.44
C LEU A 59 5.08 15.77 9.48
N LEU A 60 4.74 16.69 10.40
CA LEU A 60 3.72 16.46 11.43
C LEU A 60 2.33 16.26 10.82
N TRP A 61 1.94 17.04 9.80
CA TRP A 61 0.71 16.83 9.05
C TRP A 61 0.65 15.44 8.43
N GLY A 62 1.75 15.00 7.81
CA GLY A 62 1.89 13.65 7.28
C GLY A 62 1.71 12.57 8.34
N ILE A 63 2.43 12.69 9.47
CA ILE A 63 2.32 11.74 10.59
C ILE A 63 0.89 11.69 11.13
N SER A 64 0.23 12.83 11.34
CA SER A 64 -1.16 12.89 11.82
C SER A 64 -2.12 12.18 10.87
N ALA A 65 -1.99 12.40 9.56
CA ALA A 65 -2.81 11.71 8.57
C ALA A 65 -2.50 10.21 8.53
N GLY A 66 -1.22 9.83 8.59
CA GLY A 66 -0.80 8.43 8.63
C GLY A 66 -1.37 7.67 9.84
N LEU A 67 -1.40 8.31 11.02
CA LEU A 67 -2.04 7.76 12.22
C LEU A 67 -3.56 7.63 12.07
N ALA A 68 -4.22 8.63 11.47
CA ALA A 68 -5.65 8.60 11.21
C ALA A 68 -6.03 7.46 10.25
N ILE A 69 -5.33 7.33 9.13
CA ILE A 69 -5.51 6.25 8.15
C ILE A 69 -5.24 4.90 8.81
N SER A 70 -4.16 4.77 9.58
CA SER A 70 -3.82 3.53 10.29
C SER A 70 -4.90 3.12 11.29
N THR A 71 -5.51 4.09 11.97
CA THR A 71 -6.64 3.84 12.88
C THR A 71 -7.86 3.29 12.12
N ILE A 72 -8.16 3.85 10.95
CA ILE A 72 -9.22 3.34 10.08
C ILE A 72 -8.88 1.95 9.56
N ASN A 73 -7.63 1.69 9.17
CA ASN A 73 -7.17 0.35 8.78
C ASN A 73 -7.39 -0.67 9.90
N MET A 74 -7.11 -0.30 11.16
CA MET A 74 -7.37 -1.18 12.31
C MET A 74 -8.87 -1.45 12.51
N ALA A 75 -9.72 -0.44 12.30
CA ALA A 75 -11.16 -0.62 12.33
C ALA A 75 -11.65 -1.55 11.20
N ILE A 76 -11.15 -1.36 9.97
CA ILE A 76 -11.45 -2.22 8.82
C ILE A 76 -10.99 -3.66 9.09
N LEU A 77 -9.79 -3.85 9.63
CA LEU A 77 -9.25 -5.17 10.02
C LEU A 77 -10.16 -5.84 11.07
N TYR A 78 -10.57 -5.10 12.10
CA TYR A 78 -11.46 -5.63 13.13
C TYR A 78 -12.84 -6.01 12.55
N LEU A 79 -13.40 -5.14 11.70
CA LEU A 79 -14.68 -5.40 11.05
C LEU A 79 -14.60 -6.55 10.04
N SER A 80 -13.48 -6.70 9.34
CA SER A 80 -13.26 -7.81 8.40
C SER A 80 -13.33 -9.15 9.15
N GLN A 81 -12.71 -9.25 10.32
CA GLN A 81 -12.79 -10.45 11.16
C GLN A 81 -14.22 -10.75 11.65
N LYS A 82 -15.00 -9.72 12.00
CA LYS A 82 -16.35 -9.91 12.55
C LYS A 82 -17.43 -10.11 11.50
N LEU A 83 -17.32 -9.45 10.36
CA LEU A 83 -18.39 -9.33 9.37
C LEU A 83 -18.10 -10.05 8.04
N ALA A 84 -16.95 -10.74 7.91
CA ALA A 84 -16.62 -11.51 6.71
C ALA A 84 -17.71 -12.51 6.29
N HIS A 85 -18.38 -13.15 7.24
CA HIS A 85 -19.45 -14.11 6.95
C HIS A 85 -20.79 -13.45 6.57
N ARG A 86 -20.89 -12.11 6.63
CA ARG A 86 -22.15 -11.37 6.41
C ARG A 86 -22.12 -10.48 5.19
N LEU A 87 -20.98 -9.86 4.89
CA LEU A 87 -20.86 -8.84 3.86
C LEU A 87 -19.62 -9.11 3.00
N PHE A 88 -19.82 -9.14 1.69
CA PHE A 88 -18.77 -9.40 0.71
C PHE A 88 -17.54 -8.48 0.86
N ILE A 89 -17.76 -7.18 1.10
CA ILE A 89 -16.67 -6.21 1.27
C ILE A 89 -15.71 -6.65 2.39
N PHE A 90 -16.25 -7.09 3.52
CA PHE A 90 -15.46 -7.55 4.65
C PHE A 90 -14.87 -8.94 4.43
N GLN A 91 -15.54 -9.80 3.67
CA GLN A 91 -15.00 -11.09 3.25
C GLN A 91 -13.77 -10.91 2.37
N SER A 92 -13.88 -10.11 1.31
CA SER A 92 -12.79 -9.82 0.38
C SER A 92 -11.57 -9.23 1.09
N MET A 93 -11.77 -8.28 2.01
CA MET A 93 -10.69 -7.73 2.83
C MET A 93 -10.08 -8.76 3.78
N HIS A 94 -10.89 -9.63 4.38
CA HIS A 94 -10.41 -10.70 5.26
C HIS A 94 -9.55 -11.71 4.50
N ASP A 95 -10.01 -12.10 3.31
CA ASP A 95 -9.34 -13.06 2.45
C ASP A 95 -8.05 -12.46 1.87
N LEU A 96 -8.03 -11.18 1.50
CA LEU A 96 -6.81 -10.47 1.10
C LEU A 96 -5.74 -10.53 2.20
N LEU A 97 -6.13 -10.22 3.44
CA LEU A 97 -5.23 -10.25 4.57
C LEU A 97 -4.66 -11.65 4.79
N LYS A 98 -5.52 -12.68 4.80
CA LYS A 98 -5.12 -14.05 5.11
C LYS A 98 -4.35 -14.75 4.01
N HIS A 99 -4.74 -14.56 2.76
CA HIS A 99 -4.25 -15.35 1.64
C HIS A 99 -3.19 -14.63 0.81
N GLU A 100 -3.16 -13.29 0.84
CA GLU A 100 -2.18 -12.51 0.08
C GLU A 100 -1.17 -11.82 1.02
N MET A 101 -1.66 -11.05 2.00
CA MET A 101 -0.77 -10.17 2.77
C MET A 101 0.02 -10.91 3.86
N ILE A 102 -0.62 -11.76 4.67
CA ILE A 102 0.09 -12.48 5.76
C ILE A 102 1.19 -13.42 5.22
N PRO A 103 0.98 -14.21 4.16
CA PRO A 103 2.04 -15.07 3.61
C PRO A 103 3.27 -14.28 3.14
N ILE A 104 3.06 -13.05 2.64
CA ILE A 104 4.14 -12.19 2.15
C ILE A 104 4.82 -11.44 3.31
N PHE A 105 4.03 -10.69 4.10
CA PHE A 105 4.55 -9.73 5.08
C PHE A 105 4.78 -10.33 6.46
N GLY A 106 4.14 -11.46 6.79
CA GLY A 106 4.17 -12.06 8.13
C GLY A 106 5.57 -12.53 8.57
N GLN A 107 6.42 -12.89 7.61
CA GLN A 107 7.78 -13.38 7.85
C GLN A 107 8.87 -12.28 7.83
N LEU A 108 8.48 -11.03 7.60
CA LEU A 108 9.42 -9.91 7.58
C LEU A 108 9.93 -9.58 8.99
N THR A 109 11.15 -9.06 9.06
CA THR A 109 11.70 -8.49 10.30
C THR A 109 11.23 -7.04 10.46
N PHE A 110 11.50 -6.47 11.64
CA PHE A 110 11.26 -5.05 11.86
C PHE A 110 12.09 -4.17 10.91
N ALA A 111 13.35 -4.54 10.69
CA ALA A 111 14.23 -3.82 9.77
C ALA A 111 13.67 -3.82 8.34
N ASP A 112 13.15 -4.96 7.86
CA ASP A 112 12.51 -5.03 6.55
C ASP A 112 11.27 -4.14 6.48
N SER A 113 10.44 -4.15 7.52
CA SER A 113 9.26 -3.28 7.55
C SER A 113 9.63 -1.80 7.47
N VAL A 114 10.70 -1.37 8.15
CA VAL A 114 11.19 0.01 8.06
C VAL A 114 11.70 0.31 6.65
N LEU A 115 12.52 -0.57 6.09
CA LEU A 115 13.09 -0.41 4.77
C LEU A 115 12.00 -0.32 3.69
N LEU A 116 11.09 -1.30 3.64
CA LEU A 116 10.03 -1.36 2.63
C LEU A 116 9.05 -0.20 2.77
N SER A 117 8.69 0.20 3.99
CA SER A 117 7.78 1.33 4.20
C SER A 117 8.38 2.66 3.80
N LEU A 118 9.66 2.90 4.06
CA LEU A 118 10.34 4.11 3.61
C LEU A 118 10.55 4.10 2.09
N ALA A 119 10.89 2.95 1.51
CA ALA A 119 11.09 2.81 0.08
C ALA A 119 9.80 3.04 -0.72
N SER A 120 8.74 2.29 -0.40
CA SER A 120 7.39 2.46 -1.02
C SER A 120 6.83 3.85 -0.77
N GLY A 121 6.84 4.31 0.48
CA GLY A 121 6.37 5.63 0.85
C GLY A 121 7.11 6.76 0.15
N PHE A 122 8.37 6.58 -0.27
CA PHE A 122 9.06 7.58 -1.09
C PHE A 122 8.77 7.41 -2.59
N CYS A 123 9.02 6.23 -3.14
CA CYS A 123 9.01 6.00 -4.58
C CYS A 123 7.59 6.15 -5.16
N GLU A 124 6.58 5.60 -4.48
CA GLU A 124 5.21 5.71 -4.92
C GLU A 124 4.71 7.15 -4.87
N GLU A 125 5.01 7.90 -3.81
CA GLU A 125 4.58 9.30 -3.70
C GLU A 125 5.22 10.17 -4.77
N VAL A 126 6.52 10.00 -5.02
CA VAL A 126 7.23 10.71 -6.09
C VAL A 126 6.61 10.38 -7.45
N PHE A 127 6.25 9.12 -7.70
CA PHE A 127 5.57 8.74 -8.94
C PHE A 127 4.16 9.32 -9.03
N PHE A 128 3.29 9.03 -8.08
CA PHE A 128 1.88 9.38 -8.18
C PHE A 128 1.64 10.88 -7.99
N ARG A 129 2.23 11.50 -6.96
CA ARG A 129 2.02 12.93 -6.66
C ARG A 129 2.96 13.82 -7.47
N GLY A 130 4.17 13.35 -7.75
CA GLY A 130 5.13 14.12 -8.55
C GLY A 130 4.87 14.05 -10.06
N VAL A 131 4.48 12.89 -10.60
CA VAL A 131 4.39 12.68 -12.05
C VAL A 131 2.96 12.52 -12.53
N VAL A 132 2.23 11.52 -12.01
CA VAL A 132 0.89 11.20 -12.50
C VAL A 132 -0.09 12.35 -12.22
N GLU A 133 -0.04 12.92 -11.02
CA GLU A 133 -0.87 14.05 -10.63
C GLU A 133 -0.49 15.34 -11.38
N ALA A 134 0.79 15.59 -11.59
CA ALA A 134 1.25 16.73 -12.40
C ALA A 134 0.76 16.65 -13.85
N SER A 135 0.63 15.43 -14.39
CA SER A 135 0.23 15.19 -15.78
C SER A 135 -1.29 15.07 -15.97
N GLY A 136 -2.00 14.51 -14.99
CA GLY A 136 -3.41 14.11 -15.12
C GLY A 136 -4.32 14.56 -13.98
N GLY A 137 -3.80 15.29 -13.00
CA GLY A 137 -4.54 15.80 -11.85
C GLY A 137 -4.85 14.75 -10.77
N ILE A 138 -5.47 15.23 -9.70
CA ILE A 138 -5.79 14.47 -8.48
C ILE A 138 -6.61 13.20 -8.79
N ALA A 139 -7.61 13.33 -9.66
CA ALA A 139 -8.49 12.21 -10.00
C ALA A 139 -7.73 11.07 -10.69
N THR A 140 -6.91 11.40 -11.71
CA THR A 140 -6.10 10.40 -12.43
C THR A 140 -5.10 9.73 -11.49
N SER A 141 -4.37 10.52 -10.69
CA SER A 141 -3.41 10.00 -9.71
C SER A 141 -4.06 9.03 -8.72
N SER A 142 -5.21 9.41 -8.15
CA SER A 142 -5.92 8.59 -7.17
C SER A 142 -6.50 7.31 -7.79
N ILE A 143 -7.05 7.39 -9.01
CA ILE A 143 -7.54 6.21 -9.74
C ILE A 143 -6.39 5.24 -10.02
N CYS A 144 -5.27 5.74 -10.56
CA CYS A 144 -4.08 4.92 -10.81
C CYS A 144 -3.55 4.28 -9.53
N PHE A 145 -3.54 5.02 -8.42
CA PHE A 145 -3.14 4.49 -7.11
C PHE A 145 -4.06 3.34 -6.66
N GLY A 146 -5.38 3.52 -6.75
CA GLY A 146 -6.33 2.46 -6.43
C GLY A 146 -6.16 1.22 -7.32
N LEU A 147 -5.97 1.41 -8.63
CA LEU A 147 -5.75 0.31 -9.58
C LEU A 147 -4.43 -0.44 -9.34
N ALA A 148 -3.36 0.25 -8.94
CA ALA A 148 -2.10 -0.38 -8.56
C ALA A 148 -2.24 -1.33 -7.35
N HIS A 149 -3.26 -1.11 -6.53
CA HIS A 149 -3.60 -1.90 -5.35
C HIS A 149 -4.72 -2.93 -5.62
N LEU A 150 -4.95 -3.32 -6.88
CA LEU A 150 -5.96 -4.31 -7.27
C LEU A 150 -5.31 -5.63 -7.69
N PRO A 151 -4.96 -6.54 -6.76
CA PRO A 151 -4.32 -7.82 -7.10
C PRO A 151 -5.23 -8.72 -7.95
N SER A 152 -6.54 -8.64 -7.73
CA SER A 152 -7.55 -9.24 -8.60
C SER A 152 -8.87 -8.48 -8.45
N PHE A 153 -9.80 -8.65 -9.40
CA PHE A 153 -11.14 -8.03 -9.30
C PHE A 153 -11.92 -8.46 -8.05
N TYR A 154 -11.60 -9.61 -7.45
CA TYR A 154 -12.20 -10.04 -6.19
C TYR A 154 -11.84 -9.09 -5.03
N TYR A 155 -10.68 -8.44 -5.10
CA TYR A 155 -10.17 -7.51 -4.08
C TYR A 155 -10.48 -6.03 -4.37
N TYR A 156 -11.47 -5.73 -5.22
CA TYR A 156 -11.86 -4.34 -5.53
C TYR A 156 -12.16 -3.45 -4.31
N PRO A 157 -12.68 -3.96 -3.16
CA PRO A 157 -12.88 -3.10 -2.00
C PRO A 157 -11.58 -2.50 -1.47
N TYR A 158 -10.46 -3.24 -1.58
CA TYR A 158 -9.13 -2.74 -1.21
C TYR A 158 -8.65 -1.67 -2.19
N ALA A 159 -8.83 -1.87 -3.48
CA ALA A 159 -8.53 -0.85 -4.50
C ALA A 159 -9.36 0.44 -4.29
N LEU A 160 -10.63 0.32 -3.92
CA LEU A 160 -11.48 1.48 -3.62
C LEU A 160 -11.03 2.21 -2.35
N TRP A 161 -10.60 1.46 -1.33
CA TRP A 161 -9.98 2.05 -0.14
C TRP A 161 -8.67 2.78 -0.48
N ALA A 162 -7.79 2.15 -1.27
CA ALA A 162 -6.55 2.73 -1.75
C ALA A 162 -6.80 4.00 -2.59
N PHE A 163 -7.81 4.01 -3.45
CA PHE A 163 -8.25 5.23 -4.15
C PHE A 163 -8.59 6.37 -3.16
N GLY A 164 -9.34 6.07 -2.11
CA GLY A 164 -9.66 7.04 -1.05
C GLY A 164 -8.42 7.55 -0.32
N VAL A 165 -7.47 6.66 -0.02
CA VAL A 165 -6.17 7.04 0.55
C VAL A 165 -5.38 7.92 -0.42
N GLY A 166 -5.39 7.62 -1.73
CA GLY A 166 -4.76 8.44 -2.76
C GLY A 166 -5.31 9.87 -2.81
N LEU A 167 -6.62 10.05 -2.62
CA LEU A 167 -7.22 11.38 -2.48
C LEU A 167 -6.71 12.12 -1.23
N VAL A 168 -6.53 11.41 -0.11
CA VAL A 168 -5.94 12.00 1.11
C VAL A 168 -4.48 12.40 0.88
N MET A 169 -3.68 11.57 0.19
CA MET A 169 -2.29 11.92 -0.15
C MET A 169 -2.22 13.15 -1.06
N SER A 170 -3.11 13.22 -2.06
CA SER A 170 -3.25 14.39 -2.94
C SER A 170 -3.65 15.64 -2.15
N PHE A 171 -4.57 15.50 -1.19
CA PHE A 171 -4.97 16.60 -0.30
C PHE A 171 -3.80 17.09 0.57
N LEU A 172 -3.00 16.17 1.14
CA LEU A 172 -1.80 16.53 1.90
C LEU A 172 -0.80 17.29 1.04
N MET A 173 -0.57 16.80 -0.17
CA MET A 173 0.33 17.42 -1.15
C MET A 173 -0.14 18.84 -1.49
N ALA A 174 -1.41 19.01 -1.85
CA ALA A 174 -1.99 20.31 -2.19
C ALA A 174 -1.99 21.30 -1.01
N SER A 175 -2.27 20.81 0.21
CA SER A 175 -2.36 21.66 1.41
C SER A 175 -1.00 22.11 1.93
N THR A 176 0.04 21.29 1.75
CA THR A 176 1.37 21.57 2.29
C THR A 176 2.36 22.08 1.24
N GLY A 177 2.08 21.84 -0.05
CA GLY A 177 3.01 22.10 -1.14
C GLY A 177 4.32 21.33 -1.03
N SER A 178 4.33 20.21 -0.29
CA SER A 178 5.52 19.45 0.06
C SER A 178 5.25 17.95 -0.03
N ILE A 179 6.11 17.25 -0.78
CA ILE A 179 6.00 15.80 -0.94
C ILE A 179 6.31 15.04 0.34
N PHE A 180 6.99 15.67 1.31
CA PHE A 180 7.30 15.02 2.59
C PHE A 180 6.06 14.72 3.43
N ALA A 181 4.97 15.48 3.27
CA ALA A 181 3.73 15.21 4.00
C ALA A 181 3.10 13.87 3.59
N PRO A 182 2.79 13.61 2.30
CA PRO A 182 2.23 12.32 1.91
C PRO A 182 3.26 11.17 2.02
N VAL A 183 4.57 11.40 1.80
CA VAL A 183 5.64 10.41 2.06
C VAL A 183 5.63 9.93 3.50
N ALA A 184 5.57 10.85 4.47
CA ALA A 184 5.53 10.48 5.88
C ALA A 184 4.24 9.76 6.25
N ALA A 185 3.10 10.20 5.71
CA ALA A 185 1.81 9.54 5.94
C ALA A 185 1.83 8.09 5.42
N HIS A 186 2.27 7.90 4.17
CA HIS A 186 2.30 6.60 3.52
C HIS A 186 3.30 5.65 4.19
N ALA A 187 4.54 6.10 4.42
CA ALA A 187 5.54 5.30 5.11
C ALA A 187 5.06 4.86 6.49
N LEU A 188 4.37 5.74 7.24
CA LEU A 188 3.82 5.38 8.55
C LEU A 188 2.67 4.36 8.44
N VAL A 189 1.77 4.52 7.48
CA VAL A 189 0.68 3.57 7.21
C VAL A 189 1.23 2.18 6.89
N ASN A 190 2.24 2.10 6.01
CA ASN A 190 2.86 0.83 5.63
C ASN A 190 3.61 0.23 6.81
N LEU A 191 4.35 1.05 7.57
CA LEU A 191 5.09 0.58 8.74
C LEU A 191 4.16 -0.06 9.77
N ILE A 192 3.05 0.61 10.11
CA ILE A 192 2.08 0.08 11.06
C ILE A 192 1.42 -1.18 10.50
N SER A 193 0.95 -1.15 9.25
CA SER A 193 0.24 -2.28 8.62
C SER A 193 1.12 -3.53 8.54
N ILE A 194 2.36 -3.41 8.05
CA ILE A 194 3.31 -4.53 7.96
C ILE A 194 3.64 -5.07 9.36
N ASN A 195 3.86 -4.18 10.35
CA ASN A 195 4.11 -4.63 11.72
C ASN A 195 2.91 -5.39 12.30
N VAL A 196 1.69 -4.91 12.10
CA VAL A 196 0.49 -5.62 12.54
C VAL A 196 0.41 -7.00 11.90
N LEU A 197 0.63 -7.11 10.59
CA LEU A 197 0.63 -8.40 9.88
C LEU A 197 1.68 -9.38 10.40
N ARG A 198 2.87 -8.90 10.78
CA ARG A 198 3.93 -9.71 11.41
C ARG A 198 3.53 -10.32 12.75
N TYR A 199 2.55 -9.74 13.46
CA TYR A 199 2.09 -10.23 14.77
C TYR A 199 0.75 -10.96 14.72
N ILE A 200 0.01 -10.90 13.61
CA ILE A 200 -1.20 -11.70 13.43
C ILE A 200 -0.78 -13.15 13.17
N LYS A 201 -0.93 -14.00 14.18
CA LYS A 201 -0.78 -15.45 14.03
C LYS A 201 -2.06 -16.02 13.40
N THR A 202 -1.91 -16.72 12.29
CA THR A 202 -2.95 -17.54 11.65
C THR A 202 -3.23 -18.80 12.46
#